data_AF-A0A934UK74-F1
#
_entry.id   AF-A0A934UK74-F1
#
_cell.length_a   1.000
_cell.length_b   1.000
_cell.length_c   1.000
_cell.angle_alpha   90.00
_cell.angle_beta   90.00
_cell.angle_gamma   90.00
#
_symmetry.space_group_name_H-M   'P 1'
#
loop_
_entity.id
_entity.type
_entity.pdbx_description
1 polymer ?
#
loop_
_entity_poly.entity_id
_entity_poly.type
_entity_poly.pdbx_seq_one_letter_code
_entity_poly.pdbx_strand_id
1 'polypeptide(L)' 'MDYDKLSLSRDKDIIIPRALYATTPDTFEEDIKKLENLYSSKTIVKYLKQTTEKISNKVCLLVAKRYNVEPFVRFSL' A
#
# COMPACT_ATOMS: atom_id res chain seq x y z
N MET A 1 -24.80 11.50 8.90
CA MET A 1 -23.52 11.27 8.20
C MET A 1 -22.60 10.63 9.21
N ASP A 2 -22.68 9.32 9.34
CA ASP A 2 -21.93 8.56 10.34
C ASP A 2 -20.46 8.50 9.90
N TYR A 3 -19.65 9.39 10.45
CA TYR A 3 -18.18 9.37 10.39
C TYR A 3 -17.60 8.24 11.26
N ASP A 4 -18.34 7.17 11.47
CA ASP A 4 -17.99 6.12 12.40
C ASP A 4 -17.46 4.91 11.63
N LYS A 5 -16.17 4.66 11.89
CA LYS A 5 -15.44 3.40 11.69
C LYS A 5 -14.97 3.13 10.26
N LEU A 6 -13.93 3.87 9.85
CA LEU A 6 -12.90 3.24 9.01
C LEU A 6 -12.32 2.07 9.82
N SER A 7 -12.80 0.86 9.56
CA SER A 7 -12.32 -0.31 10.27
C SER A 7 -11.05 -0.74 9.58
N LEU A 8 -9.92 -0.65 10.29
CA LEU A 8 -8.63 -1.17 9.84
C LEU A 8 -8.76 -2.60 9.28
N SER A 9 -9.71 -3.39 9.77
CA SER A 9 -9.92 -4.75 9.29
C SER A 9 -10.79 -4.87 8.02
N ARG A 10 -11.70 -3.94 7.77
CA ARG A 10 -12.67 -4.02 6.64
C ARG A 10 -12.23 -3.20 5.44
N ASP A 11 -11.66 -2.01 5.67
CA ASP A 11 -11.34 -1.04 4.61
C ASP A 11 -9.88 -1.17 4.12
N LYS A 12 -9.35 -2.40 4.11
CA LYS A 12 -7.95 -2.68 3.76
C LYS A 12 -7.61 -2.24 2.34
N ASP A 13 -8.58 -2.34 1.43
CA ASP A 13 -8.49 -1.94 0.03
C ASP A 13 -8.37 -0.43 -0.17
N ILE A 14 -8.68 0.38 0.84
CA ILE A 14 -8.52 1.85 0.84
C ILE A 14 -7.34 2.27 1.72
N ILE A 15 -7.17 1.64 2.89
CA ILE A 15 -6.15 2.06 3.87
C ILE A 15 -4.73 1.79 3.35
N ILE A 16 -4.48 0.60 2.83
CA ILE A 16 -3.16 0.19 2.32
C ILE A 16 -2.69 1.13 1.19
N PRO A 17 -3.48 1.32 0.12
CA PRO A 17 -3.09 2.22 -0.96
C PRO A 17 -3.00 3.67 -0.52
N ARG A 18 -3.89 4.15 0.36
CA ARG A 18 -3.85 5.55 0.81
C ARG A 18 -2.65 5.86 1.69
N ALA A 19 -2.23 4.91 2.52
CA ALA A 19 -0.98 5.02 3.27
C ALA A 19 0.21 5.15 2.30
N LEU A 20 0.28 4.27 1.29
CA LEU A 20 1.38 4.26 0.31
C LEU A 20 1.30 5.39 -0.73
N TYR A 21 0.14 6.01 -0.92
CA TYR A 21 -0.03 7.20 -1.73
C TYR A 21 0.64 8.42 -1.11
N ALA A 22 0.55 8.56 0.22
CA ALA A 22 1.22 9.63 0.95
C ALA A 22 2.72 9.36 1.18
N THR A 23 3.16 8.13 0.98
CA THR A 23 4.54 7.70 1.18
C THR A 23 5.48 8.18 0.08
N THR A 24 6.67 8.63 0.48
CA THR A 24 7.79 8.94 -0.43
C THR A 24 8.89 7.88 -0.28
N PRO A 25 9.87 7.80 -1.20
CA PRO A 25 11.00 6.88 -1.05
C PRO A 25 11.75 7.03 0.29
N ASP A 26 11.83 8.25 0.82
CA ASP A 26 12.47 8.56 2.09
C ASP A 26 11.66 8.06 3.30
N THR A 27 10.33 8.17 3.29
CA THR A 27 9.46 7.71 4.40
C THR A 27 8.99 6.26 4.23
N PHE A 28 9.31 5.63 3.08
CA PHE A 28 8.84 4.31 2.71
C PHE A 28 9.11 3.27 3.79
N GLU A 29 10.30 3.27 4.37
CA GLU A 29 10.68 2.25 5.34
C GLU A 29 9.85 2.31 6.62
N GLU A 30 9.49 3.52 7.08
CA GLU A 30 8.68 3.71 8.28
C GLU A 30 7.21 3.41 8.01
N ASP A 31 6.69 3.87 6.87
CA ASP A 31 5.29 3.68 6.50
C ASP A 31 4.98 2.20 6.21
N ILE A 32 5.87 1.50 5.52
CA ILE A 32 5.68 0.07 5.24
C ILE A 32 5.78 -0.77 6.51
N LYS A 33 6.63 -0.40 7.48
CA LYS A 33 6.70 -1.07 8.80
C LYS A 33 5.38 -0.93 9.56
N LYS A 34 4.74 0.24 9.52
CA LYS A 34 3.40 0.45 10.12
C LYS A 34 2.36 -0.45 9.45
N LEU A 35 2.41 -0.57 8.13
CA LEU A 35 1.51 -1.46 7.40
C LEU A 35 1.77 -2.94 7.71
N GLU A 36 3.03 -3.35 7.86
CA GLU A 36 3.43 -4.72 8.23
C GLU A 36 2.92 -5.11 9.63
N ASN A 37 2.86 -4.15 10.56
CA ASN A 37 2.27 -4.38 11.88
C ASN A 37 0.75 -4.58 11.84
N LEU A 38 0.07 -4.07 10.81
CA LEU A 38 -1.39 -4.15 10.66
C LEU A 38 -1.82 -5.29 9.73
N TYR A 39 -1.03 -5.58 8.70
CA TYR A 39 -1.36 -6.50 7.61
C TYR A 39 -0.14 -7.30 7.18
N SER A 40 -0.35 -8.56 6.82
CA SER A 40 0.72 -9.36 6.23
C SER A 40 1.14 -8.82 4.86
N SER A 41 2.41 -8.99 4.50
CA SER A 41 2.98 -8.63 3.19
C SER A 41 2.13 -9.08 1.99
N LYS A 42 1.61 -10.31 2.01
CA LYS A 42 0.70 -10.84 0.98
C LYS A 42 -0.58 -10.00 0.83
N THR A 43 -1.14 -9.53 1.94
CA THR A 43 -2.34 -8.69 1.97
C THR A 43 -2.02 -7.31 1.39
N ILE A 44 -0.89 -6.73 1.80
CA ILE A 44 -0.39 -5.44 1.29
C ILE A 44 -0.25 -5.51 -0.23
N VAL A 45 0.50 -6.48 -0.74
CA VAL A 45 0.75 -6.65 -2.19
C VAL A 45 -0.57 -6.92 -2.94
N LYS A 46 -1.45 -7.77 -2.40
CA LYS A 46 -2.74 -8.08 -3.03
C LYS A 46 -3.58 -6.82 -3.23
N TYR A 47 -3.77 -6.03 -2.18
CA TYR A 47 -4.57 -4.81 -2.27
C TYR A 47 -3.85 -3.70 -3.04
N LEU A 48 -2.52 -3.62 -2.99
CA LEU A 48 -1.76 -2.69 -3.84
C LEU A 48 -1.88 -3.01 -5.33
N LYS A 49 -2.00 -4.29 -5.69
CA LYS A 49 -2.25 -4.72 -7.08
C LYS A 49 -3.71 -4.56 -7.50
N GLN A 50 -4.65 -4.42 -6.55
CA GLN A 50 -6.08 -4.25 -6.84
C GLN A 50 -6.53 -2.78 -6.77
N THR A 51 -5.81 -1.91 -6.06
CA THR A 51 -6.18 -0.51 -5.84
C THR A 51 -6.23 0.33 -7.12
N THR A 52 -7.25 1.16 -7.27
CA THR A 52 -7.35 2.14 -8.35
C THR A 52 -6.66 3.48 -8.02
N GLU A 53 -6.01 3.60 -6.86
CA GLU A 53 -5.32 4.81 -6.45
C GLU A 53 -4.01 5.06 -7.24
N LYS A 54 -3.69 6.34 -7.43
CA LYS A 54 -2.53 6.79 -8.21
C LYS A 54 -1.23 6.73 -7.43
N ILE A 55 -0.87 5.53 -6.99
CA ILE A 55 0.38 5.30 -6.27
C ILE A 55 1.55 5.40 -7.24
N SER A 56 2.61 6.09 -6.82
CA SER A 56 3.82 6.22 -7.61
C SER A 56 4.44 4.86 -7.91
N ASN A 57 4.80 4.62 -9.18
CA ASN A 57 5.47 3.37 -9.59
C ASN A 57 6.74 3.11 -8.79
N LYS A 58 7.45 4.16 -8.36
CA LYS A 58 8.63 4.02 -7.49
C LYS A 58 8.27 3.31 -6.19
N VAL A 59 7.16 3.66 -5.56
CA VAL A 59 6.67 3.01 -4.33
C VAL A 59 6.28 1.57 -4.61
N CYS A 60 5.58 1.28 -5.71
CA CYS A 60 5.24 -0.10 -6.08
C CYS A 60 6.50 -0.97 -6.30
N LEU A 61 7.55 -0.42 -6.92
CA LEU A 61 8.84 -1.10 -7.07
C LEU A 61 9.56 -1.32 -5.74
N LEU A 62 9.50 -0.35 -4.82
CA LEU A 62 10.07 -0.48 -3.47
C LEU A 62 9.36 -1.58 -2.67
N VAL A 63 8.03 -1.64 -2.74
CA VAL A 63 7.23 -2.72 -2.13
C VAL A 63 7.61 -4.07 -2.73
N ALA A 64 7.70 -4.15 -4.05
CA ALA A 64 8.07 -5.39 -4.73
C ALA A 64 9.45 -5.89 -4.32
N LYS A 65 10.44 -4.97 -4.28
CA LYS A 65 11.80 -5.25 -3.83
C LYS A 65 11.83 -5.72 -2.36
N ARG A 66 11.08 -5.06 -1.48
CA ARG A 66 11.03 -5.40 -0.05
C ARG A 66 10.46 -6.79 0.20
N TYR A 67 9.44 -7.19 -0.54
CA TYR A 67 8.81 -8.50 -0.38
C TYR A 67 9.35 -9.59 -1.29
N ASN A 68 10.38 -9.29 -2.09
CA ASN A 68 10.92 -10.20 -3.09
C ASN A 68 9.81 -10.78 -4.00
N VAL A 69 8.87 -9.92 -4.42
CA VAL A 69 7.80 -10.27 -5.35
C VAL A 69 8.06 -9.63 -6.71
N GLU A 70 7.41 -10.14 -7.74
CA GLU A 70 7.53 -9.58 -9.08
C GLU A 70 7.18 -8.08 -9.10
N PRO A 71 8.05 -7.23 -9.66
CA PRO A 71 7.81 -5.80 -9.76
C PRO A 71 6.52 -5.53 -10.51
N PHE A 72 5.73 -4.60 -9.97
CA PHE A 72 4.45 -4.22 -10.55
C PHE A 72 4.33 -2.71 -10.53
N VAL A 73 3.60 -2.19 -11.52
CA VAL A 73 3.31 -0.77 -11.68
C VAL A 73 1.81 -0.62 -11.86
N ARG A 74 1.23 0.48 -11.37
CA ARG A 74 -0.20 0.77 -11.55
C ARG A 74 -0.43 1.83 -12.63
N PHE A 75 0.52 2.74 -12.81
CA PHE A 75 0.50 3.72 -13.87
C PHE A 75 1.48 3.30 -14.96
N SER A 76 0.99 2.60 -15.97
CA SER A 76 1.69 2.56 -17.26
C SER A 76 1.24 3.79 -18.04
N LEU A 77 2.18 4.65 -18.41
CA LEU A 77 1.99 5.70 -19.42
C LEU A 77 1.67 5.06 -20.77
#